data_AF-A0A2D7SNB5-F1
#
_entry.id   AF-A0A2D7SNB5-F1
#
_cell.length_a   1.000
_cell.length_b   1.000
_cell.length_c   1.000
_cell.angle_alpha   90.00
_cell.angle_beta   90.00
_cell.angle_gamma   90.00
#
_symmetry.space_group_name_H-M   'P 1'
#
loop_
_entity.id
_entity.type
_entity.pdbx_description
1 polymer ?
#
loop_
_entity_poly.entity_id
_entity_poly.type
_entity_poly.pdbx_seq_one_letter_code
_entity_poly.pdbx_strand_id
1 'polypeptide(L)'
;MNGKEIVSQIVGSIIDPLVLLIFSIGIFLFTWGLVVFLSQMDNPDGRKIGVQHMLWGIVGVFIMATVFGIINIILETFGLGDPTQLNF
;
A
#
# COMPACT_ATOMS: atom_id res chain seq x y z
N MET A 1 5.73 -5.56 -33.04
CA MET A 1 5.37 -5.21 -31.66
C MET A 1 5.10 -6.49 -30.93
N ASN A 2 6.01 -6.87 -30.04
CA ASN A 2 5.90 -8.11 -29.27
C ASN A 2 4.86 -7.88 -28.17
N GLY A 3 3.96 -8.84 -27.91
CA GLY A 3 2.89 -8.68 -26.90
C GLY A 3 3.41 -8.26 -25.51
N LYS A 4 4.67 -8.57 -25.19
CA LYS A 4 5.37 -8.16 -23.97
C LYS A 4 5.58 -6.65 -23.86
N GLU A 5 5.80 -5.94 -24.97
CA GLU A 5 6.01 -4.48 -25.00
C GLU A 5 4.74 -3.73 -24.62
N ILE A 6 3.57 -4.22 -25.07
CA ILE A 6 2.27 -3.60 -24.78
C ILE A 6 1.94 -3.75 -23.29
N VAL A 7 2.18 -4.93 -22.72
CA VAL A 7 1.93 -5.16 -21.29
C VAL A 7 2.87 -4.33 -20.42
N SER A 8 4.15 -4.24 -20.78
CA SER A 8 5.12 -3.39 -20.08
C SER A 8 4.73 -1.90 -20.11
N GLN A 9 4.25 -1.38 -21.25
CA GLN A 9 3.78 0.01 -21.34
C GLN A 9 2.53 0.28 -20.49
N ILE A 10 1.57 -0.65 -20.46
CA ILE A 10 0.35 -0.53 -19.64
C ILE A 10 0.71 -0.52 -18.15
N VAL A 11 1.60 -1.42 -17.73
CA VAL A 11 2.04 -1.51 -16.33
C VAL A 11 2.75 -0.22 -15.90
N GLY A 12 3.76 0.22 -16.66
CA GLY A 12 4.52 1.43 -16.30
C GLY A 12 3.72 2.74 -16.38
N SER A 13 2.69 2.83 -17.23
CA SER A 13 1.92 4.07 -17.40
C SER A 13 0.65 4.14 -16.56
N ILE A 14 0.09 3.00 -16.12
CA ILE A 14 -1.20 2.96 -15.41
C ILE A 14 -1.06 2.34 -14.03
N ILE A 15 -0.36 1.21 -13.91
CA ILE A 15 -0.28 0.47 -12.65
C ILE A 15 0.65 1.18 -11.67
N ASP A 16 1.87 1.54 -12.07
CA ASP A 16 2.84 2.21 -11.20
C ASP A 16 2.30 3.50 -10.52
N PRO A 17 1.73 4.48 -11.26
CA PRO A 17 1.21 5.69 -10.64
C PRO A 17 -0.03 5.41 -9.76
N LEU A 18 -0.86 4.42 -10.11
CA LEU A 18 -2.03 4.04 -9.30
C LEU A 18 -1.62 3.39 -7.99
N VAL A 19 -0.59 2.53 -8.01
CA VAL A 19 0.00 1.91 -6.83
C VAL A 19 0.65 2.96 -5.94
N LEU A 20 1.45 3.87 -6.50
CA LEU A 20 2.05 4.98 -5.77
C LEU A 20 0.99 5.87 -5.10
N LEU A 21 -0.13 6.14 -5.79
CA LEU A 21 -1.24 6.92 -5.26
C LEU A 21 -1.90 6.22 -4.07
N ILE A 22 -2.26 4.95 -4.22
CA ILE A 22 -2.86 4.14 -3.15
C ILE A 22 -1.89 4.05 -1.96
N PHE A 23 -0.61 3.79 -2.23
CA PHE A 23 0.46 3.73 -1.24
C PHE A 23 0.58 5.03 -0.42
N SER A 24 0.59 6.17 -1.12
CA SER A 24 0.65 7.49 -0.49
C SER A 24 -0.55 7.74 0.42
N ILE A 25 -1.75 7.38 -0.03
CA ILE A 25 -2.98 7.52 0.78
C ILE A 25 -2.94 6.60 2.00
N GLY A 26 -2.50 5.36 1.85
CA GLY A 26 -2.44 4.43 2.99
C GLY A 26 -1.37 4.80 4.02
N ILE A 27 -0.19 5.26 3.61
CA ILE A 27 0.82 5.81 4.56
C ILE A 27 0.24 7.00 5.32
N PHE A 28 -0.48 7.89 4.64
CA PHE A 28 -1.08 9.06 5.26
C PHE A 28 -2.10 8.65 6.33
N LEU A 29 -3.03 7.73 6.01
CA LEU A 29 -4.03 7.23 6.94
C LEU A 29 -3.40 6.42 8.10
N PHE A 30 -2.37 5.62 7.82
CA PHE A 30 -1.63 4.86 8.84
C PHE A 30 -0.96 5.79 9.85
N THR A 31 -0.24 6.81 9.35
CA THR A 31 0.48 7.78 10.18
C THR A 31 -0.50 8.59 11.04
N TRP A 32 -1.63 9.01 10.46
CA TRP A 32 -2.69 9.67 11.21
C TRP A 32 -3.26 8.79 12.33
N GLY A 33 -3.57 7.52 12.04
CA GLY A 33 -4.05 6.57 13.04
C GLY A 33 -3.05 6.34 14.18
N LEU A 34 -1.75 6.29 13.86
CA LEU A 34 -0.67 6.15 14.85
C LEU A 34 -0.59 7.36 15.79
N VAL A 35 -0.69 8.59 15.25
CA VAL A 35 -0.67 9.83 16.05
C VAL A 35 -1.88 9.91 16.99
N VAL A 36 -3.06 9.51 16.51
CA VAL A 36 -4.29 9.47 17.33
C VAL A 36 -4.17 8.42 18.44
N PHE A 37 -3.58 7.26 18.16
CA PHE A 37 -3.32 6.24 19.18
C PHE A 37 -2.37 6.74 20.28
N LEU A 38 -1.25 7.37 19.90
CA LEU A 38 -0.27 7.89 20.85
C LEU A 38 -0.83 9.03 21.72
N SER A 39 -1.69 9.89 21.16
CA SER A 39 -2.28 11.01 21.92
C SER A 39 -3.36 10.61 22.92
N GLN A 40 -3.93 9.40 22.83
CA GLN A 40 -5.01 8.93 23.71
C GLN A 40 -4.59 7.81 24.66
N MET A 41 -3.29 7.56 24.81
CA MET A 41 -2.75 6.42 25.57
C MET A 41 -3.04 6.46 27.09
N ASP A 42 -3.20 7.66 27.67
CA ASP A 42 -3.32 7.87 29.11
C ASP A 42 -4.75 7.78 29.67
N ASN A 43 -5.77 7.71 28.80
CA ASN A 43 -7.17 7.62 29.22
C ASN A 43 -7.72 6.20 28.94
N PRO A 44 -8.28 5.47 29.93
CA PRO A 44 -8.84 4.13 29.71
C PRO A 44 -9.97 4.07 28.67
N ASP A 45 -10.79 5.13 28.53
CA ASP A 45 -11.80 5.23 27.46
C ASP A 45 -11.16 5.61 26.12
N GLY A 46 -10.17 6.51 26.15
CA GLY A 46 -9.35 6.88 24.99
C GLY A 46 -8.53 5.71 24.45
N ARG A 47 -8.15 4.76 25.30
CA ARG A 47 -7.40 3.55 24.92
C ARG A 47 -8.19 2.65 24.00
N LYS A 48 -9.49 2.47 24.24
CA LYS A 48 -10.37 1.68 23.34
C LYS A 48 -10.46 2.33 21.96
N ILE A 49 -10.58 3.66 21.93
CA ILE A 49 -10.65 4.46 20.70
C ILE A 49 -9.30 4.40 19.96
N GLY A 50 -8.18 4.53 20.68
CA GLY A 50 -6.84 4.38 20.13
C GLY A 50 -6.59 2.99 19.55
N VAL A 51 -7.01 1.92 20.24
CA VAL A 51 -6.90 0.54 19.74
C VAL A 51 -7.70 0.35 18.45
N GLN A 52 -8.90 0.94 18.35
CA GLN A 52 -9.66 0.94 17.09
C GLN A 52 -8.91 1.67 15.96
N HIS A 53 -8.27 2.81 16.24
CA HIS A 53 -7.48 3.54 15.24
C HIS A 53 -6.20 2.77 14.82
N MET A 54 -5.57 2.05 15.76
CA MET A 54 -4.44 1.18 15.46
C MET A 54 -4.85 0.03 14.54
N LEU A 55 -6.03 -0.56 14.74
CA LEU A 55 -6.58 -1.58 13.84
C LEU A 55 -6.79 -1.04 12.42
N TRP A 56 -7.30 0.18 12.27
CA TRP A 56 -7.39 0.84 10.96
C TRP A 56 -6.02 1.04 10.31
N GLY A 57 -5.00 1.36 11.09
CA GLY A 57 -3.61 1.41 10.61
C GLY A 57 -3.11 0.05 10.12
N ILE A 58 -3.28 -1.01 10.91
CA ILE A 58 -2.87 -2.37 10.55
C ILE A 58 -3.57 -2.84 9.27
N VAL A 59 -4.88 -2.55 9.13
CA VAL A 59 -5.63 -2.81 7.90
C VAL A 59 -5.03 -2.06 6.71
N GLY A 60 -4.63 -0.80 6.89
CA GLY A 60 -3.94 -0.02 5.86
C GLY A 60 -2.63 -0.67 5.39
N VAL A 61 -1.79 -1.12 6.32
CA VAL A 61 -0.52 -1.81 6.00
C VAL A 61 -0.78 -3.16 5.33
N PHE A 62 -1.79 -3.91 5.79
CA PHE A 62 -2.18 -5.18 5.19
C PHE A 62 -2.64 -5.02 3.73
N ILE A 63 -3.39 -3.96 3.43
CA ILE A 63 -3.79 -3.63 2.05
C ILE A 63 -2.55 -3.38 1.19
N MET A 64 -1.55 -2.63 1.68
CA MET A 64 -0.31 -2.41 0.92
C MET A 64 0.44 -3.71 0.64
N ALA A 65 0.62 -4.56 1.66
CA ALA A 65 1.27 -5.85 1.49
C ALA A 65 0.54 -6.74 0.48
N THR A 66 -0.79 -6.72 0.48
CA THR A 66 -1.62 -7.48 -0.46
C THR A 66 -1.46 -6.97 -1.89
N VAL A 67 -1.46 -5.65 -2.09
CA VAL A 67 -1.28 -5.03 -3.42
C VAL A 67 0.10 -5.38 -3.99
N PHE A 68 1.17 -5.21 -3.22
CA PHE A 68 2.52 -5.60 -3.65
C PHE A 68 2.63 -7.09 -3.97
N GLY A 69 2.01 -7.96 -3.16
CA GLY A 69 1.98 -9.40 -3.41
C GLY A 69 1.28 -9.76 -4.72
N ILE A 70 0.11 -9.16 -4.99
CA ILE A 70 -0.64 -9.40 -6.23
C ILE A 70 0.15 -8.92 -7.45
N ILE A 71 0.77 -7.75 -7.36
CA ILE A 71 1.60 -7.20 -8.44
C ILE A 71 2.75 -8.15 -8.73
N ASN A 72 3.52 -8.56 -7.73
CA ASN A 72 4.64 -9.49 -7.92
C ASN A 72 4.21 -10.81 -8.56
N ILE A 73 3.07 -11.38 -8.15
CA ILE A 73 2.55 -12.61 -8.76
C ILE A 73 2.22 -12.40 -10.24
N ILE A 74 1.55 -11.30 -10.58
CA ILE A 74 1.21 -10.97 -11.97
C ILE A 74 2.49 -10.81 -12.81
N LEU A 75 3.48 -10.09 -12.28
CA LEU A 75 4.74 -9.82 -12.96
C LEU A 75 5.57 -11.07 -13.23
N GLU A 76 5.72 -11.93 -12.21
CA GLU A 76 6.37 -13.24 -12.35
C GLU A 76 5.63 -14.12 -13.36
N THR A 77 4.30 -14.11 -13.34
CA THR A 77 3.46 -14.90 -14.26
C THR A 77 3.66 -14.48 -15.71
N PHE A 78 3.85 -13.20 -15.98
CA PHE A 78 4.08 -12.69 -17.34
C PHE A 78 5.57 -12.60 -17.72
N GLY A 79 6.48 -12.97 -16.82
CA GLY A 79 7.94 -12.86 -17.04
C GLY A 79 8.41 -11.43 -17.28
N LEU A 80 7.64 -10.46 -16.76
CA LEU A 80 7.95 -9.05 -16.78
C LEU A 80 8.61 -8.80 -15.42
N GLY A 81 9.94 -8.97 -15.34
CA GLY A 81 10.68 -8.68 -14.12
C GLY A 81 10.31 -7.31 -13.57
N ASP A 82 10.41 -7.13 -12.24
CA ASP A 82 9.80 -6.04 -11.49
C ASP A 82 9.88 -4.68 -12.22
N PRO A 83 8.78 -4.23 -12.88
CA PRO A 83 8.72 -2.97 -13.57
C PRO A 83 8.37 -1.84 -12.60
N THR A 84 8.03 -2.14 -11.34
CA THR A 84 7.85 -1.10 -10.34
C THR A 84 9.23 -0.49 -10.06
N GLN A 85 9.56 0.59 -10.77
CA GLN A 85 10.78 1.39 -10.57
C GLN A 85 10.67 2.22 -9.29
N LEU A 86 10.02 1.69 -8.25
CA LEU A 86 9.88 2.30 -6.94
C LEU A 86 11.19 2.05 -6.18
N ASN A 87 12.20 2.86 -6.52
CA ASN A 87 13.48 2.92 -5.82
C ASN A 87 13.27 3.61 -4.46
N PHE A 88 12.87 2.83 -3.46
CA PHE A 88 12.88 3.26 -2.06
C PHE A 88 14.29 3.20 -1.48
#